data_AF-A0AAN7AHC8-F1
#
_entry.id   AF-A0AAN7AHC8-F1
#
_cell.length_a   1.000
_cell.length_b   1.000
_cell.length_c   1.000
_cell.angle_alpha   90.00
_cell.angle_beta   90.00
_cell.angle_gamma   90.00
#
_symmetry.space_group_name_H-M   'P 1'
#
loop_
_entity.id
_entity.type
_entity.pdbx_description
1 polymer ?
#
loop_
_entity_poly.entity_id
_entity_poly.type
_entity_poly.pdbx_seq_one_letter_code
_entity_poly.pdbx_strand_id
1 'polypeptide(L)'
;FEALHHALQAAFGWATVHTYDFTVKDPNFRPPADMMEAMQQMIHSHGDEPLLGVSRLEYLLRLRDPHSQNSIDSMHECKRRHPNTVEKNVNKPKLWQVLDDPAYEVTPGKGLEYTYDFGDNWVHDITIEGRADANELIEVLRGEGHPIAEDVGGWKGWNELKEAYNSTRPNREQRDKMRWFERKSANADLQGLRGDRSTNGIWRRFNNT
;
A
#
# COMPACT_ATOMS: atom_id res chain seq x y z
N PHE A 1 1.17 -4.81 -14.57
CA PHE A 1 0.89 -4.07 -13.33
C PHE A 1 1.94 -2.98 -13.05
N GLU A 2 3.15 -3.08 -13.60
CA GLU A 2 4.19 -2.03 -13.53
C GLU A 2 3.70 -0.62 -13.94
N ALA A 3 2.98 -0.48 -15.06
CA ALA A 3 2.42 0.82 -15.46
C ALA A 3 1.44 1.41 -14.41
N LEU A 4 0.64 0.56 -13.75
CA LEU A 4 -0.24 0.98 -12.68
C LEU A 4 0.56 1.43 -11.44
N HIS A 5 1.64 0.70 -11.10
CA HIS A 5 2.55 1.11 -10.04
C HIS A 5 3.11 2.52 -10.29
N HIS A 6 3.65 2.78 -11.48
CA HIS A 6 4.18 4.12 -11.80
C HIS A 6 3.11 5.22 -11.78
N ALA A 7 1.88 4.91 -12.22
CA ALA A 7 0.78 5.87 -12.14
C ALA A 7 0.42 6.20 -10.68
N LEU A 8 0.37 5.20 -9.79
CA LEU A 8 0.13 5.40 -8.35
C LEU A 8 1.25 6.22 -7.71
N GLN A 9 2.51 5.90 -8.02
CA GLN A 9 3.67 6.62 -7.51
C GLN A 9 3.67 8.09 -7.95
N ALA A 10 3.34 8.37 -9.22
CA ALA A 10 3.20 9.74 -9.72
C ALA A 10 2.04 10.49 -9.02
N ALA A 11 0.91 9.81 -8.80
CA ALA A 11 -0.25 10.35 -8.09
C ALA A 11 0.11 10.73 -6.63
N PHE A 12 0.82 9.84 -5.93
CA PHE A 12 1.28 10.02 -4.55
C PHE A 12 2.56 10.86 -4.45
N GLY A 13 3.20 11.23 -5.56
CA GLY A 13 4.47 11.95 -5.54
C GLY A 13 5.58 11.17 -4.84
N TRP A 14 5.58 9.85 -4.95
CA TRP A 14 6.59 8.94 -4.40
C TRP A 14 7.70 8.65 -5.41
N ALA A 15 8.85 8.21 -4.90
CA ALA A 15 10.11 8.16 -5.62
C ALA A 15 10.38 6.81 -6.32
N THR A 16 9.49 5.82 -6.20
CA THR A 16 9.65 4.46 -6.80
C THR A 16 10.91 3.72 -6.33
N VAL A 17 11.39 4.01 -5.11
CA VAL A 17 12.67 3.47 -4.60
C VAL A 17 12.52 2.25 -3.70
N HIS A 18 11.28 1.91 -3.31
CA HIS A 18 10.99 0.77 -2.44
C HIS A 18 10.29 -0.38 -3.16
N THR A 19 10.26 -1.54 -2.52
CA THR A 19 9.56 -2.70 -3.05
C THR A 19 8.05 -2.52 -3.00
N TYR A 20 7.36 -3.26 -3.87
CA TYR A 20 5.91 -3.25 -3.92
C TYR A 20 5.34 -4.60 -4.35
N ASP A 21 4.06 -4.78 -4.05
CA ASP A 21 3.26 -5.84 -4.66
C ASP A 21 1.81 -5.40 -4.86
N PHE A 22 1.11 -6.21 -5.66
CA PHE A 22 -0.34 -6.17 -5.71
C PHE A 22 -0.88 -7.51 -5.24
N THR A 23 -1.93 -7.50 -4.42
CA THR A 23 -2.56 -8.72 -3.92
C THR A 23 -4.05 -8.72 -4.24
N VAL A 24 -4.59 -9.89 -4.57
CA VAL A 24 -6.04 -10.12 -4.64
C VAL A 24 -6.46 -10.83 -3.35
N LYS A 25 -7.25 -10.16 -2.51
CA LYS A 25 -7.76 -10.68 -1.24
C LYS A 25 -8.71 -11.84 -1.48
N ASP A 26 -8.66 -12.87 -0.64
CA ASP A 26 -9.70 -13.90 -0.61
C ASP A 26 -10.93 -13.33 0.13
N PRO A 27 -12.12 -13.26 -0.51
CA PRO A 27 -13.32 -12.75 0.14
C PRO A 27 -13.77 -13.59 1.34
N ASN A 28 -13.28 -14.83 1.46
CA ASN A 28 -13.56 -15.74 2.57
C ASN A 28 -12.50 -15.71 3.68
N PHE A 29 -11.43 -14.93 3.49
CA PHE A 29 -10.41 -14.76 4.50
C PHE A 29 -11.00 -14.09 5.74
N ARG A 30 -10.65 -14.64 6.89
CA ARG A 30 -10.98 -14.06 8.19
C ARG A 30 -9.69 -14.03 9.00
N PRO A 31 -9.20 -12.83 9.39
CA PRO A 31 -8.06 -12.76 10.28
C PRO A 31 -8.41 -13.42 11.62
N PRO A 32 -7.44 -14.08 12.28
CA PRO A 32 -7.64 -14.61 13.62
C PRO A 32 -8.05 -13.49 14.58
N ALA A 33 -9.03 -13.75 15.43
CA ALA A 33 -9.52 -12.75 16.39
C ALA A 33 -8.51 -12.47 17.50
N ASP A 34 -7.65 -13.43 17.82
CA ASP A 34 -6.60 -13.30 18.83
C ASP A 34 -5.38 -14.19 18.53
N MET A 35 -4.35 -14.04 19.37
CA MET A 35 -3.09 -14.77 19.25
C MET A 35 -3.25 -16.29 19.42
N MET A 36 -4.23 -16.73 20.19
CA MET A 36 -4.49 -18.16 20.41
C MET A 36 -5.12 -18.78 19.16
N GLU A 37 -6.09 -18.09 18.55
CA GLU A 37 -6.65 -18.46 17.25
C GLU A 37 -5.57 -18.43 16.16
N ALA A 38 -4.68 -17.43 16.17
CA ALA A 38 -3.56 -17.35 15.23
C ALA A 38 -2.56 -18.51 15.37
N MET A 39 -2.17 -18.85 16.61
CA MET A 39 -1.29 -20.00 16.88
C MET A 39 -1.95 -21.32 16.48
N GLN A 40 -3.25 -21.46 16.76
CA GLN A 40 -4.01 -22.62 16.35
C GLN A 40 -4.04 -22.74 14.82
N GLN A 41 -4.31 -21.65 14.09
CA GLN A 41 -4.26 -21.63 12.63
C GLN A 41 -2.86 -22.01 12.07
N MET A 42 -1.77 -21.52 12.68
CA MET A 42 -0.40 -21.86 12.26
C MET A 42 -0.04 -23.33 12.49
N ILE A 43 -0.37 -23.91 13.65
CA ILE A 43 -0.06 -25.31 13.97
C ILE A 43 -0.73 -26.27 12.98
N HIS A 44 -1.98 -26.00 12.59
CA HIS A 44 -2.71 -26.83 11.64
C HIS A 44 -2.21 -26.69 10.19
N SER A 45 -1.47 -25.61 9.86
CA SER A 45 -0.86 -25.43 8.54
C SER A 45 0.43 -26.24 8.34
N HIS A 46 0.99 -26.81 9.42
CA HIS A 46 2.20 -27.62 9.41
C HIS A 46 1.95 -29.13 9.67
N GLY A 47 0.70 -29.55 9.87
CA GLY A 47 0.33 -30.96 10.00
C GLY A 47 -0.17 -31.54 8.67
N ASP A 48 0.14 -32.81 8.40
CA ASP A 48 -0.13 -33.52 7.12
C ASP A 48 -1.63 -33.71 6.74
N GLU A 49 -2.57 -33.16 7.50
CA GLU A 49 -4.00 -33.18 7.16
C GLU A 49 -4.64 -31.81 7.43
N PRO A 50 -5.01 -31.05 6.38
CA PRO A 50 -5.81 -29.86 6.58
C PRO A 50 -7.20 -30.28 7.07
N LEU A 51 -7.55 -29.90 8.30
CA LEU A 51 -8.96 -29.86 8.71
C LEU A 51 -9.74 -29.10 7.64
N LEU A 52 -10.80 -29.73 7.10
CA LEU A 52 -11.74 -29.12 6.16
C LEU A 52 -12.07 -27.67 6.58
N GLY A 53 -11.40 -26.69 5.96
CA GLY A 53 -11.72 -25.27 6.06
C GLY A 53 -10.78 -24.31 6.82
N VAL A 54 -9.58 -24.70 7.28
CA VAL A 54 -8.70 -23.83 8.12
C VAL A 54 -7.25 -23.63 7.61
N SER A 55 -7.04 -23.62 6.29
CA SER A 55 -5.96 -22.82 5.69
C SER A 55 -6.62 -21.81 4.77
N ARG A 56 -7.09 -20.70 5.34
CA ARG A 56 -7.74 -19.66 4.55
C ARG A 56 -6.67 -18.69 4.10
N LEU A 57 -6.37 -18.78 2.81
CA LEU A 57 -5.55 -17.86 2.06
C LEU A 57 -5.89 -16.42 2.43
N GLU A 58 -4.91 -15.62 2.83
CA GLU A 58 -5.11 -14.17 2.92
C GLU A 58 -5.30 -13.57 1.51
N TYR A 59 -4.54 -14.10 0.55
CA TYR A 59 -4.54 -13.65 -0.83
C TYR A 59 -4.68 -14.83 -1.81
N LEU A 60 -5.58 -14.68 -2.79
CA LEU A 60 -5.75 -15.60 -3.92
C LEU A 60 -4.60 -15.47 -4.92
N LEU A 61 -4.12 -14.24 -5.13
CA LEU A 61 -3.06 -13.91 -6.07
C LEU A 61 -2.15 -12.84 -5.44
N ARG A 62 -0.85 -12.97 -5.65
CA ARG A 62 0.14 -11.93 -5.33
C ARG A 62 1.02 -11.68 -6.54
N LEU A 63 1.10 -10.42 -6.97
CA LEU A 63 1.93 -9.95 -8.06
C LEU A 63 3.13 -9.20 -7.47
N ARG A 64 4.31 -9.79 -7.57
CA ARG A 64 5.53 -9.25 -6.96
C ARG A 64 6.34 -8.40 -7.93
N ASP A 65 6.97 -7.36 -7.38
CA ASP A 65 8.04 -6.62 -8.04
C ASP A 65 9.18 -7.57 -8.49
N PRO A 66 9.60 -7.56 -9.78
CA PRO A 66 10.78 -8.29 -10.25
C PRO A 66 12.06 -7.95 -9.50
N HIS A 67 12.16 -6.74 -8.96
CA HIS A 67 13.38 -6.22 -8.36
C HIS A 67 13.43 -6.34 -6.83
N SER A 68 12.43 -7.02 -6.23
CA SER A 68 12.27 -7.04 -4.78
C SER A 68 13.53 -7.49 -4.03
N GLN A 69 14.27 -8.47 -4.57
CA GLN A 69 15.45 -9.05 -3.91
C GLN A 69 16.64 -8.09 -3.75
N ASN A 70 16.65 -6.96 -4.47
CA ASN A 70 17.76 -6.02 -4.46
C ASN A 70 17.57 -4.88 -3.45
N SER A 71 16.39 -4.77 -2.84
CA SER A 71 16.08 -3.66 -1.93
C SER A 71 16.23 -4.06 -0.46
N ILE A 72 16.57 -3.10 0.40
CA ILE A 72 16.78 -3.32 1.84
C ILE A 72 15.47 -3.71 2.55
N ASP A 73 14.34 -3.13 2.14
CA ASP A 73 13.00 -3.41 2.69
C ASP A 73 12.47 -4.81 2.32
N SER A 74 13.14 -5.53 1.41
CA SER A 74 12.83 -6.93 1.07
C SER A 74 12.96 -7.89 2.25
N MET A 75 13.66 -7.51 3.32
CA MET A 75 13.71 -8.29 4.56
C MET A 75 12.32 -8.51 5.18
N HIS A 76 11.36 -7.64 4.88
CA HIS A 76 9.97 -7.76 5.32
C HIS A 76 9.09 -8.59 4.37
N GLU A 77 9.63 -9.03 3.23
CA GLU A 77 8.90 -9.85 2.24
C GLU A 77 8.46 -11.20 2.81
N CYS A 78 9.22 -11.77 3.77
CA CYS A 78 8.89 -13.06 4.39
C CYS A 78 7.54 -13.05 5.11
N LYS A 79 7.14 -11.90 5.67
CA LYS A 79 5.85 -11.74 6.36
C LYS A 79 4.65 -11.70 5.41
N ARG A 80 4.91 -11.49 4.11
CA ARG A 80 3.90 -11.34 3.06
C ARG A 80 3.68 -12.60 2.23
N ARG A 81 4.47 -13.67 2.48
CA ARG A 81 4.36 -14.94 1.75
C ARG A 81 3.40 -15.88 2.46
N HIS A 82 2.56 -16.55 1.67
CA HIS A 82 1.69 -17.61 2.16
C HIS A 82 1.83 -18.85 1.24
N PRO A 83 1.99 -20.07 1.77
CA PRO A 83 2.29 -21.28 0.97
C PRO A 83 1.29 -21.55 -0.16
N ASN A 84 0.03 -21.22 0.06
CA ASN A 84 -1.04 -21.51 -0.88
C ASN A 84 -1.36 -20.31 -1.83
N THR A 85 -0.75 -19.13 -1.61
CA THR A 85 -1.00 -17.96 -2.46
C THR A 85 -0.27 -18.11 -3.78
N VAL A 86 -0.99 -17.93 -4.89
CA VAL A 86 -0.38 -17.95 -6.21
C VAL A 86 0.46 -16.69 -6.39
N GLU A 87 1.78 -16.84 -6.52
CA GLU A 87 2.68 -15.72 -6.77
C GLU A 87 3.06 -15.66 -8.26
N LYS A 88 2.89 -14.47 -8.86
CA LYS A 88 3.36 -14.15 -10.20
C LYS A 88 4.19 -12.88 -10.18
N ASN A 89 4.98 -12.64 -11.21
CA ASN A 89 5.64 -11.36 -11.38
C ASN A 89 4.66 -10.32 -11.97
N VAL A 90 4.73 -9.06 -11.56
CA VAL A 90 3.85 -7.96 -12.03
C VAL A 90 3.86 -7.72 -13.54
N ASN A 91 4.88 -8.21 -14.25
CA ASN A 91 5.05 -8.06 -15.69
C ASN A 91 4.41 -9.21 -16.49
N LYS A 92 3.88 -10.24 -15.81
CA LYS A 92 3.27 -11.40 -16.46
C LYS A 92 1.80 -11.17 -16.83
N PRO A 93 0.87 -10.90 -15.88
CA PRO A 93 -0.51 -10.64 -16.25
C PRO A 93 -0.71 -9.19 -16.73
N LYS A 94 -1.61 -9.03 -17.69
CA LYS A 94 -2.19 -7.72 -18.02
C LYS A 94 -3.22 -7.33 -16.97
N LEU A 95 -3.46 -6.03 -16.82
CA LEU A 95 -4.38 -5.50 -15.81
C LEU A 95 -5.79 -6.10 -16.00
N TRP A 96 -6.33 -6.04 -17.22
CA TRP A 96 -7.65 -6.60 -17.56
C TRP A 96 -7.77 -8.10 -17.26
N GLN A 97 -6.68 -8.88 -17.42
CA GLN A 97 -6.72 -10.32 -17.13
C GLN A 97 -6.95 -10.63 -15.66
N VAL A 98 -6.62 -9.71 -14.75
CA VAL A 98 -6.89 -9.86 -13.32
C VAL A 98 -8.22 -9.21 -12.96
N LEU A 99 -8.50 -8.02 -13.51
CA LEU A 99 -9.74 -7.30 -13.19
C LEU A 99 -11.01 -7.93 -13.78
N ASP A 100 -10.90 -8.69 -14.87
CA ASP A 100 -12.02 -9.37 -15.54
C ASP A 100 -12.10 -10.87 -15.21
N ASP A 101 -11.18 -11.39 -14.39
CA ASP A 101 -11.20 -12.79 -14.01
C ASP A 101 -12.36 -13.04 -13.02
N PRO A 102 -13.32 -13.92 -13.34
CA PRO A 102 -14.42 -14.22 -12.43
C PRO A 102 -13.97 -14.88 -11.11
N ALA A 103 -12.74 -15.39 -11.04
CA ALA A 103 -12.15 -15.90 -9.81
C ALA A 103 -11.73 -14.78 -8.83
N TYR A 104 -11.63 -13.53 -9.29
CA TYR A 104 -11.17 -12.40 -8.50
C TYR A 104 -12.30 -11.38 -8.31
N GLU A 105 -12.82 -11.29 -7.09
CA GLU A 105 -13.82 -10.27 -6.75
C GLU A 105 -13.12 -8.95 -6.43
N VAL A 106 -13.13 -8.00 -7.37
CA VAL A 106 -12.57 -6.64 -7.18
C VAL A 106 -13.68 -5.62 -6.96
N THR A 107 -14.09 -5.46 -5.71
CA THR A 107 -15.16 -4.57 -5.22
C THR A 107 -14.63 -3.55 -4.19
N PRO A 108 -15.40 -2.51 -3.83
CA PRO A 108 -14.97 -1.57 -2.80
C PRO A 108 -14.65 -2.26 -1.47
N GLY A 109 -13.43 -2.06 -0.96
CA GLY A 109 -12.95 -2.65 0.30
C GLY A 109 -12.67 -4.16 0.27
N LYS A 110 -12.80 -4.81 -0.90
CA LYS A 110 -12.48 -6.23 -1.10
C LYS A 110 -11.97 -6.45 -2.51
N GLY A 111 -10.76 -6.96 -2.69
CA GLY A 111 -10.29 -7.30 -4.02
C GLY A 111 -8.84 -7.00 -4.21
N LEU A 112 -8.50 -5.89 -4.84
CA LEU A 112 -7.13 -5.56 -5.19
C LEU A 112 -6.52 -4.63 -4.14
N GLU A 113 -5.35 -4.99 -3.63
CA GLU A 113 -4.57 -4.15 -2.72
C GLU A 113 -3.20 -3.88 -3.35
N TYR A 114 -2.66 -2.69 -3.11
CA TYR A 114 -1.33 -2.26 -3.47
C TYR A 114 -0.55 -1.92 -2.21
N THR A 115 0.52 -2.67 -1.94
CA THR A 115 1.45 -2.36 -0.85
C THR A 115 2.75 -1.80 -1.42
N TYR A 116 3.20 -0.68 -0.87
CA TYR A 116 4.47 -0.03 -1.20
C TYR A 116 5.30 0.18 0.07
N ASP A 117 6.61 0.06 -0.08
CA ASP A 117 7.59 0.11 1.00
C ASP A 117 7.29 -0.94 2.07
N PHE A 118 7.95 -2.09 2.00
CA PHE A 118 7.68 -3.16 2.96
C PHE A 118 8.24 -2.83 4.37
N GLY A 119 9.06 -1.78 4.52
CA GLY A 119 9.48 -1.25 5.80
C GLY A 119 8.36 -0.46 6.48
N ASP A 120 7.85 0.57 5.79
CA ASP A 120 6.79 1.43 6.31
C ASP A 120 5.37 0.85 6.15
N ASN A 121 5.22 -0.12 5.24
CA ASN A 121 4.02 -0.90 4.94
C ASN A 121 2.81 -0.04 4.55
N TRP A 122 2.95 0.76 3.48
CA TRP A 122 1.87 1.59 2.95
C TRP A 122 0.89 0.76 2.12
N VAL A 123 -0.28 0.49 2.68
CA VAL A 123 -1.33 -0.33 2.07
C VAL A 123 -2.43 0.53 1.47
N HIS A 124 -2.80 0.25 0.21
CA HIS A 124 -3.87 0.94 -0.50
C HIS A 124 -4.87 -0.07 -1.07
N ASP A 125 -6.14 0.10 -0.76
CA ASP A 125 -7.21 -0.64 -1.43
C ASP A 125 -7.48 -0.02 -2.81
N ILE A 126 -7.58 -0.87 -3.83
CA ILE A 126 -7.90 -0.48 -5.20
C ILE A 126 -9.27 -1.05 -5.57
N THR A 127 -10.13 -0.18 -6.06
CA THR A 127 -11.51 -0.49 -6.42
C THR A 127 -11.77 -0.14 -7.88
N ILE A 128 -12.60 -0.95 -8.56
CA ILE A 128 -13.05 -0.65 -9.91
C ILE A 128 -14.38 0.10 -9.83
N GLU A 129 -14.42 1.36 -10.29
CA GLU A 129 -15.67 2.14 -10.37
C GLU A 129 -16.46 1.85 -11.66
N GLY A 130 -15.80 1.40 -12.72
CA GLY A 130 -16.44 1.12 -14.00
C GLY A 130 -15.45 0.95 -15.15
N ARG A 131 -15.95 1.04 -16.38
CA ARG A 131 -15.17 1.02 -17.62
C ARG A 131 -15.40 2.31 -18.40
N ALA A 132 -14.37 2.77 -19.08
CA ALA A 132 -14.38 3.92 -19.96
C ALA A 132 -13.66 3.57 -21.28
N ASP A 133 -13.79 4.43 -22.27
CA ASP A 133 -13.04 4.30 -23.53
C ASP A 133 -11.53 4.31 -23.28
N ALA A 134 -10.80 3.57 -24.11
CA ALA A 134 -9.36 3.47 -23.95
C ALA A 134 -8.68 4.82 -24.19
N ASN A 135 -7.73 5.15 -23.31
CA ASN A 135 -6.83 6.29 -23.45
C ASN A 135 -5.39 5.75 -23.63
N GLU A 136 -4.53 6.53 -24.27
CA GLU A 136 -3.10 6.22 -24.43
C GLU A 136 -2.36 6.29 -23.09
N LEU A 137 -2.84 7.12 -22.16
CA LEU A 137 -2.22 7.36 -20.85
C LEU A 137 -3.17 7.05 -19.68
N ILE A 138 -2.60 6.79 -18.50
CA ILE A 138 -3.34 6.74 -17.24
C ILE A 138 -3.47 8.17 -16.72
N GLU A 139 -4.70 8.63 -16.54
CA GLU A 139 -5.00 9.97 -16.06
C GLU A 139 -5.48 9.95 -14.60
N VAL A 140 -4.95 10.88 -13.80
CA VAL A 140 -5.44 11.13 -12.44
C VAL A 140 -6.51 12.21 -12.50
N LEU A 141 -7.77 11.80 -12.36
CA LEU A 141 -8.93 12.69 -12.50
C LEU A 141 -9.19 13.55 -11.26
N ARG A 142 -8.91 13.00 -10.08
CA ARG A 142 -9.11 13.66 -8.79
C ARG A 142 -8.21 13.00 -7.73
N GLY A 143 -7.88 13.78 -6.71
CA GLY A 143 -7.13 13.32 -5.56
C GLY A 143 -7.35 14.31 -4.42
N GLU A 144 -7.35 13.77 -3.21
CA GLU A 144 -7.54 14.55 -1.99
C GLU A 144 -6.56 14.05 -0.92
N GLY A 145 -6.21 14.91 0.02
CA GLY A 145 -5.23 14.64 1.07
C GLY A 145 -3.78 14.93 0.68
N HIS A 146 -2.96 15.20 1.68
CA HIS A 146 -1.53 15.39 1.49
C HIS A 146 -0.85 14.04 1.22
N PRO A 147 0.04 13.93 0.22
CA PRO A 147 0.79 12.70 0.04
C PRO A 147 1.66 12.39 1.26
N ILE A 148 1.71 11.12 1.65
CA ILE A 148 2.47 10.69 2.82
C ILE A 148 3.97 10.85 2.53
N ALA A 149 4.72 11.33 3.52
CA ALA A 149 6.16 11.53 3.40
C ALA A 149 6.89 10.18 3.22
N GLU A 150 7.77 10.09 2.22
CA GLU A 150 8.67 8.94 1.99
C GLU A 150 9.59 8.74 3.20
N ASP A 151 9.80 7.49 3.61
CA ASP A 151 10.63 7.06 4.76
C ASP A 151 10.22 7.67 6.11
N VAL A 152 8.94 8.01 6.30
CA VAL A 152 8.49 8.67 7.53
C VAL A 152 8.43 7.74 8.74
N GLY A 153 8.50 6.41 8.54
CA GLY A 153 8.41 5.41 9.60
C GLY A 153 7.00 4.87 9.77
N GLY A 154 6.30 4.66 8.65
CA GLY A 154 4.97 4.08 8.58
C GLY A 154 3.91 4.94 9.27
N TRP A 155 2.79 4.29 9.61
CA TRP A 155 1.64 4.94 10.25
C TRP A 155 2.01 5.77 11.48
N LYS A 156 2.89 5.22 12.34
CA LYS A 156 3.32 5.89 13.57
C LYS A 156 4.09 7.17 13.25
N GLY A 157 5.09 7.08 12.38
CA GLY A 157 5.90 8.22 11.99
C GLY A 157 5.09 9.33 11.32
N TRP A 158 4.13 8.96 10.45
CA TRP A 158 3.22 9.91 9.81
C TRP A 158 2.33 10.64 10.82
N ASN A 159 1.79 9.95 11.81
CA ASN A 159 0.99 10.58 12.87
C ASN A 159 1.83 11.52 13.74
N GLU A 160 3.03 11.11 14.13
CA GLU A 160 3.94 11.96 14.89
C GLU A 160 4.34 13.22 14.09
N LEU A 161 4.47 13.11 12.76
CA LEU A 161 4.70 14.27 11.89
C LEU A 161 3.49 15.21 11.89
N LYS A 162 2.26 14.69 11.72
CA LYS A 162 1.03 15.49 11.81
C LYS A 162 0.89 16.17 13.16
N GLU A 163 1.17 15.46 14.25
CA GLU A 163 1.17 16.00 15.61
C GLU A 163 2.20 17.13 15.78
N ALA A 164 3.39 16.99 15.16
CA ALA A 164 4.39 18.05 15.16
C ALA A 164 3.87 19.35 14.50
N TYR A 165 3.15 19.23 13.37
CA TYR A 165 2.55 20.39 12.69
C TYR A 165 1.32 20.96 13.40
N ASN A 166 0.57 20.13 14.14
CA ASN A 166 -0.58 20.56 14.93
C ASN A 166 -0.21 21.13 16.31
N SER A 167 1.06 20.99 16.73
CA SER A 167 1.55 21.54 17.98
C SER A 167 1.71 23.05 17.90
N THR A 168 1.08 23.78 18.83
CA THR A 168 1.25 25.24 18.95
C THR A 168 2.65 25.63 19.45
N ARG A 169 3.36 24.72 20.13
CA ARG A 169 4.71 24.91 20.66
C ARG A 169 5.54 23.63 20.48
N PRO A 170 5.98 23.32 19.25
CA PRO A 170 6.68 22.08 18.97
C PRO A 170 8.00 22.01 19.74
N ASN A 171 8.27 20.84 20.32
CA ASN A 171 9.53 20.57 21.01
C ASN A 171 10.70 20.40 19.99
N ARG A 172 11.91 20.10 20.46
CA ARG A 172 13.08 19.94 19.58
C ARG A 172 12.88 18.82 18.55
N GLU A 173 12.44 17.64 19.00
CA GLU A 173 12.22 16.47 18.17
C GLU A 173 11.15 16.72 17.09
N GLN A 174 10.03 17.32 17.48
CA GLN A 174 8.97 17.73 16.55
C GLN A 174 9.50 18.67 15.47
N ARG A 175 10.30 19.69 15.85
CA ARG A 175 10.92 20.60 14.88
C ARG A 175 11.92 19.91 13.96
N ASP A 176 12.67 18.93 14.48
CA ASP A 176 13.62 18.16 13.68
C ASP A 176 12.88 17.29 12.66
N LYS A 177 11.77 16.66 13.06
CA LYS A 177 10.89 15.88 12.17
C LYS A 177 10.22 16.75 11.10
N MET A 178 9.71 17.93 11.46
CA MET A 178 9.20 18.91 10.49
C MET A 178 10.26 19.30 9.47
N ARG A 179 11.48 19.67 9.93
CA ARG A 179 12.59 20.05 9.04
C ARG A 179 13.04 18.91 8.13
N TRP A 180 13.01 17.68 8.62
CA TRP A 180 13.31 16.51 7.81
C TRP A 180 12.30 16.39 6.67
N PHE A 181 11.00 16.50 6.95
CA PHE A 181 9.99 16.42 5.89
C PHE A 181 10.13 17.58 4.90
N GLU A 182 10.41 18.79 5.37
CA GLU A 182 10.49 19.98 4.52
C GLU A 182 11.64 19.96 3.51
N ARG A 183 12.71 19.18 3.78
CA ARG A 183 13.98 19.36 3.07
C ARG A 183 14.73 18.09 2.71
N LYS A 184 14.39 16.96 3.32
CA LYS A 184 15.19 15.73 3.24
C LYS A 184 14.44 14.51 2.75
N SER A 185 13.14 14.40 3.04
CA SER A 185 12.33 13.31 2.48
C SER A 185 12.34 13.37 0.95
N ALA A 186 12.28 12.21 0.28
CA ALA A 186 12.34 12.14 -1.17
C ALA A 186 11.21 12.93 -1.85
N ASN A 187 10.07 13.07 -1.17
CA ASN A 187 8.94 13.90 -1.59
C ASN A 187 8.73 15.13 -0.69
N ALA A 188 9.84 15.77 -0.29
CA ALA A 188 9.83 16.93 0.58
C ALA A 188 8.93 18.08 0.08
N ASP A 189 8.20 18.68 1.02
CA ASP A 189 7.42 19.91 0.78
C ASP A 189 7.88 20.99 1.77
N LEU A 190 8.44 22.10 1.25
CA LEU A 190 8.89 23.24 2.06
C LEU A 190 7.79 23.85 2.93
N GLN A 191 6.53 23.76 2.51
CA GLN A 191 5.37 24.20 3.29
C GLN A 191 4.97 23.16 4.34
N GLY A 192 5.36 21.90 4.15
CA GLY A 192 5.02 20.78 5.01
C GLY A 192 3.51 20.62 5.14
N LEU A 193 3.07 20.25 6.35
CA LEU A 193 1.66 20.06 6.68
C LEU A 193 1.04 21.28 7.38
N ARG A 194 1.54 22.49 7.13
CA ARG A 194 1.01 23.71 7.76
C ARG A 194 -0.42 24.03 7.30
N GLY A 195 -1.16 24.72 8.15
CA GLY A 195 -2.52 25.17 7.84
C GLY A 195 -3.52 24.02 7.90
N ASP A 196 -4.37 23.91 6.88
CA ASP A 196 -5.36 22.84 6.74
C ASP A 196 -4.77 21.53 6.19
N ARG A 197 -3.49 21.53 5.77
CA ARG A 197 -2.80 20.38 5.18
C ARG A 197 -2.55 19.21 6.14
N SER A 198 -2.58 19.45 7.46
CA SER A 198 -2.43 18.41 8.50
C SER A 198 -3.76 17.80 8.95
N THR A 199 -4.90 18.43 8.64
CA THR A 199 -6.19 18.15 9.28
C THR A 199 -7.34 17.92 8.30
N ASN A 200 -7.30 18.54 7.12
CA ASN A 200 -8.33 18.39 6.11
C ASN A 200 -7.83 17.52 4.97
N GLY A 201 -8.62 16.50 4.61
CA GLY A 201 -8.44 15.71 3.39
C GLY A 201 -8.55 16.52 2.10
N ILE A 202 -8.65 17.85 2.12
CA ILE A 202 -8.78 18.68 0.92
C ILE A 202 -7.42 19.29 0.59
N TRP A 203 -6.49 18.46 0.13
CA TRP A 203 -5.39 18.94 -0.70
C TRP A 203 -5.82 18.74 -2.14
N ARG A 204 -6.09 19.84 -2.86
CA ARG A 204 -6.42 19.79 -4.28
C ARG A 204 -5.13 19.90 -5.07
N ARG A 205 -4.66 18.79 -5.64
CA ARG A 205 -3.74 18.85 -6.78
C ARG A 205 -4.57 19.33 -7.96
N PHE A 206 -4.65 20.65 -8.16
CA PHE A 206 -5.10 21.16 -9.43
C PHE A 206 -4.02 20.76 -10.44
N ASN A 207 -4.34 19.82 -11.32
CA ASN A 207 -3.61 19.70 -12.57
C ASN A 207 -3.85 21.02 -13.31
N ASN A 208 -2.89 21.94 -13.25
CA ASN A 208 -2.81 22.97 -14.27
C ASN A 208 -2.52 22.22 -15.58
N THR A 209 -3.57 22.05 -16.37
CA THR A 209 -3.49 21.72 -17.79
C THR A 209 -2.93 22.93 -18.53
#